data_AF-A0A913YQX0-F1
#
_entry.id   AF-A0A913YQX0-F1
#
_cell.length_a   1.000
_cell.length_b   1.000
_cell.length_c   1.000
_cell.angle_alpha   90.00
_cell.angle_beta   90.00
_cell.angle_gamma   90.00
#
_symmetry.space_group_name_H-M   'P 1'
#
loop_
_entity.id
_entity.type
_entity.pdbx_description
1 polymer ?
#
loop_
_entity_poly.entity_id
_entity_poly.type
_entity_poly.pdbx_seq_one_letter_code
_entity_poly.pdbx_strand_id
1 'polypeptide(L)'
;MVVSTQMARQQIWYKSQFFNRSCQLLHSAWKYTTKQDASFEQSPGHPELTNSKANTSMRKKSSKQNKKKRLSIFDVSQLVVRKGIKTRLELLALANQQKKAGKDDLALFIANRGAKVAAEAISVGWDMEEAEAKLQRQNLTCLQMLEQSLEAECASGCGSEWLSMAEAVLSNNGITCTSFATAVKELLVKGRGKYRNLMITGPANCGKTFLLNPLNIIYNTFTNPATSTFA
;
A
#
# COMPACT_ATOMS: atom_id res chain seq x y z
N MET A 1 5.37 -57.15 16.14
CA MET A 1 5.87 -56.75 14.80
C MET A 1 4.81 -55.93 14.10
N VAL A 2 5.23 -55.03 13.21
CA VAL A 2 4.43 -54.06 12.44
C VAL A 2 3.98 -52.88 13.33
N VAL A 3 4.84 -51.92 13.66
CA VAL A 3 5.33 -50.82 12.80
C VAL A 3 4.23 -50.21 11.93
N SER A 4 3.67 -49.13 12.46
CA SER A 4 3.73 -47.80 11.86
C SER A 4 3.24 -47.67 10.42
N THR A 5 2.04 -47.13 10.26
CA THR A 5 1.73 -45.91 9.47
C THR A 5 0.22 -45.76 9.23
N GLN A 6 -0.61 -45.79 10.29
CA GLN A 6 -2.08 -45.68 10.09
C GLN A 6 -2.89 -44.97 11.19
N MET A 7 -2.24 -44.11 12.00
CA MET A 7 -2.92 -43.28 13.02
C MET A 7 -2.61 -41.78 12.82
N ALA A 8 -2.72 -41.31 11.58
CA ALA A 8 -2.61 -39.88 11.24
C ALA A 8 -3.79 -39.43 10.35
N ARG A 9 -4.99 -39.99 10.62
CA ARG A 9 -6.25 -39.49 10.09
C ARG A 9 -7.01 -38.79 11.22
N GLN A 10 -7.55 -37.62 10.88
CA GLN A 10 -8.53 -36.83 11.62
C GLN A 10 -7.98 -35.90 12.72
N GLN A 11 -7.54 -34.70 12.32
CA GLN A 11 -7.88 -33.40 12.96
C GLN A 11 -7.04 -32.25 12.36
N ILE A 12 -7.24 -31.96 11.09
CA ILE A 12 -6.81 -30.70 10.48
C ILE A 12 -8.09 -30.13 9.88
N TRP A 13 -8.42 -28.87 10.19
CA TRP A 13 -9.74 -28.21 10.12
C TRP A 13 -10.55 -28.22 11.42
N TYR A 14 -10.03 -27.57 12.46
CA TYR A 14 -10.81 -26.69 13.34
C TYR A 14 -9.84 -25.94 14.27
N LYS A 15 -9.65 -24.64 14.01
CA LYS A 15 -9.36 -23.54 14.96
C LYS A 15 -8.46 -22.47 14.33
N SER A 16 -9.13 -21.40 13.90
CA SER A 16 -8.74 -19.99 14.01
C SER A 16 -7.26 -19.69 14.30
N GLN A 17 -6.50 -19.25 13.29
CA GLN A 17 -5.39 -18.33 13.51
C GLN A 17 -5.93 -16.90 13.51
N PHE A 18 -6.67 -16.60 14.57
CA PHE A 18 -6.85 -15.24 15.07
C PHE A 18 -5.91 -15.10 16.27
N PHE A 19 -5.05 -14.07 16.22
CA PHE A 19 -4.27 -13.55 17.36
C PHE A 19 -3.07 -14.40 17.87
N ASN A 20 -1.85 -14.06 17.44
CA ASN A 20 -0.68 -14.14 18.33
C ASN A 20 0.37 -13.07 17.99
N ARG A 21 -0.01 -11.82 18.22
CA ARG A 21 0.91 -10.68 18.33
C ARG A 21 1.14 -10.36 19.81
N SER A 22 1.39 -11.37 20.63
CA SER A 22 1.52 -11.23 22.09
C SER A 22 2.83 -11.75 22.69
N CYS A 23 3.76 -12.31 21.90
CA CYS A 23 5.06 -12.75 22.44
C CYS A 23 6.06 -11.62 22.76
N GLN A 24 5.93 -10.42 22.17
CA GLN A 24 6.82 -9.29 22.53
C GLN A 24 6.34 -8.50 23.76
N LEU A 25 5.04 -8.50 24.04
CA LEU A 25 4.47 -7.79 25.21
C LEU A 25 4.53 -8.64 26.49
N LEU A 26 4.49 -9.97 26.41
CA LEU A 26 4.67 -10.83 27.59
C LEU A 26 6.12 -10.84 28.11
N HIS A 27 7.12 -10.72 27.24
CA HIS A 27 8.53 -10.73 27.66
C HIS A 27 8.94 -9.42 28.35
N SER A 28 8.37 -8.27 27.96
CA SER A 28 8.58 -6.99 28.63
C SER A 28 7.79 -6.87 29.95
N ALA A 29 6.55 -7.41 30.00
CA ALA A 29 5.76 -7.47 31.24
C ALA A 29 6.35 -8.43 32.28
N TRP A 30 6.93 -9.56 31.86
CA TRP A 30 7.62 -10.50 32.75
C TRP A 30 8.88 -9.89 33.39
N LYS A 31 9.69 -9.14 32.62
CA LYS A 31 10.88 -8.43 33.14
C LYS A 31 10.56 -7.35 34.18
N TYR A 32 9.41 -6.69 34.08
CA TYR A 32 8.96 -5.69 35.05
C TYR A 32 8.43 -6.32 36.36
N THR A 33 7.89 -7.53 36.30
CA THR A 33 7.18 -8.16 37.44
C THR A 33 8.10 -8.98 38.34
N THR A 34 9.23 -9.49 37.85
CA THR A 34 10.14 -10.36 38.63
C THR A 34 11.20 -9.62 39.45
N LYS A 35 11.32 -8.28 39.33
CA LYS A 35 12.33 -7.45 40.01
C LYS A 35 13.73 -8.10 40.07
N GLN A 36 14.19 -8.70 38.97
CA GLN A 36 15.53 -9.30 38.88
C GLN A 36 16.61 -8.32 38.39
N ASP A 37 16.49 -7.04 38.75
CA ASP A 37 17.61 -6.10 38.67
C ASP A 37 18.00 -5.73 40.11
N ALA A 38 18.58 -6.71 40.82
CA ALA A 38 19.06 -6.58 42.20
C ALA A 38 20.54 -6.16 42.28
N SER A 39 21.07 -5.54 41.23
CA SER A 39 22.41 -4.93 41.27
C SER A 39 22.48 -3.79 40.24
N PHE A 40 22.58 -2.57 40.74
CA PHE A 40 22.99 -1.41 39.96
C PHE A 40 24.46 -1.11 40.30
N GLU A 41 25.33 -1.10 39.29
CA GLU A 41 26.65 -0.52 39.42
C GLU A 41 26.56 1.00 39.28
N GLN A 42 27.05 1.69 40.30
CA GLN A 42 27.05 3.14 40.39
C GLN A 42 28.34 3.68 39.76
N SER A 43 28.23 4.54 38.76
CA SER A 43 29.43 5.15 38.15
C SER A 43 30.10 6.11 39.14
N PRO A 44 31.43 6.22 39.17
CA PRO A 44 32.11 7.22 39.99
C PRO A 44 31.74 8.62 39.46
N GLY A 45 31.28 9.51 40.35
CA GLY A 45 31.04 10.92 40.01
C GLY A 45 29.58 11.38 40.01
N HIS A 46 28.66 10.71 40.70
CA HIS A 46 27.32 11.27 40.93
C HIS A 46 27.43 12.44 41.94
N PRO A 47 26.96 13.66 41.63
CA PRO A 47 26.98 14.75 42.59
C PRO A 47 25.98 14.47 43.71
N GLU A 48 26.42 14.59 44.96
CA GLU A 48 25.54 14.52 46.13
C GLU A 48 24.62 15.75 46.17
N LEU A 49 23.31 15.52 46.21
CA LEU A 49 22.28 16.56 46.35
C LEU A 49 21.90 16.80 47.81
N THR A 50 22.90 16.90 48.68
CA THR A 50 22.75 17.17 50.13
C THR A 50 23.44 18.47 50.50
N ASN A 51 23.23 19.52 49.70
CA ASN A 51 23.16 20.93 50.12
C ASN A 51 23.21 21.80 48.87
N SER A 52 22.08 22.38 48.48
CA SER A 52 22.09 23.49 47.54
C SER A 52 21.10 24.53 48.03
N LYS A 53 21.66 25.56 48.66
CA LYS A 53 20.98 26.77 49.09
C LYS A 53 20.21 27.36 47.90
N ALA A 54 18.98 27.78 48.17
CA ALA A 54 18.16 28.51 47.22
C ALA A 54 18.88 29.78 46.77
N ASN A 55 19.41 29.79 45.55
CA ASN A 55 19.83 31.01 44.88
C ASN A 55 18.66 31.53 44.05
N THR A 56 18.01 32.56 44.60
CA THR A 56 17.00 33.39 43.93
C THR A 56 17.67 34.15 42.79
N SER A 57 17.80 33.50 41.64
CA SER A 57 18.28 34.14 40.41
C SER A 57 17.11 34.76 39.66
N MET A 58 17.17 36.08 39.52
CA MET A 58 16.17 36.94 38.89
C MET A 58 15.75 36.40 37.51
N ARG A 59 14.42 36.25 37.32
CA ARG A 59 13.80 36.06 35.99
C ARG A 59 14.19 37.22 35.08
N LYS A 60 15.20 37.02 34.22
CA LYS A 60 15.33 37.79 32.99
C LYS A 60 14.26 37.29 32.02
N LYS A 61 13.29 38.15 31.70
CA LYS A 61 12.38 37.99 30.55
C LYS A 61 13.25 37.82 29.30
N SER A 62 13.45 36.60 28.83
CA SER A 62 14.00 36.36 27.52
C SER A 62 12.96 36.81 26.48
N SER A 63 13.43 37.60 25.52
CA SER A 63 12.65 38.03 24.36
C SER A 63 12.06 36.80 23.65
N LYS A 64 10.80 36.90 23.21
CA LYS A 64 10.17 35.89 22.35
C LYS A 64 11.00 35.77 21.06
N GLN A 65 11.95 34.84 21.01
CA GLN A 65 12.53 34.41 19.75
C GLN A 65 11.42 33.78 18.91
N ASN A 66 11.20 34.30 17.71
CA ASN A 66 10.31 33.71 16.71
C ASN A 66 10.80 32.28 16.40
N LYS A 67 10.26 31.28 17.09
CA LYS A 67 10.54 29.87 16.78
C LYS A 67 10.01 29.60 15.38
N LYS A 68 10.90 29.21 14.46
CA LYS A 68 10.50 28.75 13.12
C LYS A 68 9.41 27.68 13.27
N LYS A 69 8.28 27.88 12.57
CA LYS A 69 7.14 26.96 12.62
C LYS A 69 7.60 25.61 12.06
N ARG A 70 7.51 24.56 12.87
CA ARG A 70 7.82 23.19 12.44
C ARG A 70 6.82 22.75 11.38
N LEU A 71 7.28 22.02 10.36
CA LEU A 71 6.40 21.42 9.37
C LEU A 71 5.41 20.47 10.05
N SER A 72 4.13 20.65 9.72
CA SER A 72 3.07 19.72 10.08
C SER A 72 2.98 18.57 9.05
N ILE A 73 2.22 17.54 9.39
CA ILE A 73 1.91 16.44 8.44
C ILE A 73 1.22 17.00 7.20
N PHE A 74 0.31 17.96 7.38
CA PHE A 74 -0.41 18.61 6.29
C PHE A 74 0.51 19.41 5.36
N ASP A 75 1.50 20.12 5.91
CA ASP A 75 2.47 20.86 5.08
C ASP A 75 3.30 19.89 4.21
N VAL A 76 3.66 18.73 4.78
CA VAL A 76 4.42 17.69 4.07
C VAL A 76 3.54 16.96 3.06
N SER A 77 2.26 16.71 3.35
CA SER A 77 1.34 16.05 2.41
C SER A 77 1.11 16.90 1.15
N GLN A 78 0.92 18.22 1.32
CA GLN A 78 0.84 19.14 0.18
C GLN A 78 2.14 19.19 -0.63
N LEU A 79 3.30 19.18 0.04
CA LEU A 79 4.60 19.15 -0.63
C LEU A 79 4.77 17.87 -1.44
N VAL A 80 4.37 16.73 -0.89
CA VAL A 80 4.46 15.40 -1.53
C VAL A 80 3.67 15.39 -2.84
N VAL A 81 2.41 15.83 -2.81
CA VAL A 81 1.57 15.91 -4.02
C VAL A 81 2.18 16.85 -5.04
N ARG A 82 2.54 18.07 -4.61
CA ARG A 82 3.13 19.10 -5.49
C ARG A 82 4.43 18.65 -6.17
N LYS A 83 5.21 17.77 -5.52
CA LYS A 83 6.48 17.26 -6.04
C LYS A 83 6.36 15.87 -6.67
N GLY A 84 5.17 15.29 -6.74
CA GLY A 84 4.97 13.97 -7.32
C GLY A 84 5.64 12.84 -6.55
N ILE A 85 5.88 13.00 -5.25
CA ILE A 85 6.57 11.99 -4.42
C ILE A 85 5.59 10.86 -4.11
N LYS A 86 5.88 9.63 -4.53
CA LYS A 86 5.02 8.46 -4.27
C LYS A 86 5.59 7.56 -3.18
N THR A 87 6.88 7.66 -2.90
CA THR A 87 7.58 6.73 -1.99
C THR A 87 8.35 7.44 -0.89
N ARG A 88 8.58 6.72 0.21
CA ARG A 88 9.43 7.21 1.31
C ARG A 88 10.87 7.50 0.86
N LEU A 89 11.39 6.72 -0.08
CA LEU A 89 12.75 6.90 -0.59
C LEU A 89 12.89 8.23 -1.33
N GLU A 90 11.94 8.57 -2.18
CA GLU A 90 11.88 9.87 -2.87
C GLU A 90 11.77 11.02 -1.88
N LEU A 91 10.97 10.87 -0.81
CA LEU A 91 10.87 11.87 0.25
C LEU A 91 12.20 12.10 0.99
N LEU A 92 12.94 11.02 1.27
CA LEU A 92 14.28 11.10 1.86
C LEU A 92 15.29 11.75 0.91
N ALA A 93 15.24 11.41 -0.38
CA ALA A 93 16.09 12.02 -1.40
C ALA A 93 15.86 13.53 -1.47
N LEU A 94 14.58 13.96 -1.49
CA LEU A 94 14.23 15.38 -1.45
C LEU A 94 14.72 16.06 -0.16
N ALA A 95 14.55 15.42 1.00
CA ALA A 95 15.03 15.96 2.28
C ALA A 95 16.56 16.16 2.29
N ASN A 96 17.31 15.21 1.73
CA ASN A 96 18.77 15.32 1.62
C ASN A 96 19.18 16.45 0.65
N GLN A 97 18.48 16.59 -0.48
CA GLN A 97 18.71 17.68 -1.44
C GLN A 97 18.45 19.05 -0.79
N GLN A 98 17.35 19.20 -0.05
CA GLN A 98 17.02 20.44 0.66
C GLN A 98 18.03 20.75 1.77
N LYS A 99 18.46 19.74 2.53
CA LYS A 99 19.49 19.89 3.56
C LYS A 99 20.81 20.42 2.99
N LYS A 100 21.24 19.92 1.82
CA LYS A 100 22.44 20.44 1.12
C LYS A 100 22.29 21.90 0.71
N ALA A 101 21.06 22.35 0.45
CA ALA A 101 20.72 23.73 0.13
C ALA A 101 20.45 24.60 1.39
N GLY A 102 20.74 24.10 2.59
CA GLY A 102 20.52 24.82 3.86
C GLY A 102 19.07 24.85 4.35
N LYS A 103 18.15 24.10 3.71
CA LYS A 103 16.75 23.94 4.13
C LYS A 103 16.59 22.61 4.85
N ASP A 104 16.69 22.63 6.17
CA ASP A 104 16.70 21.43 7.02
C ASP A 104 15.32 21.04 7.57
N ASP A 105 14.29 21.86 7.38
CA ASP A 105 12.95 21.65 7.95
C ASP A 105 12.35 20.27 7.63
N LEU A 106 12.47 19.81 6.38
CA LEU A 106 11.96 18.50 5.95
C LEU A 106 12.78 17.34 6.54
N ALA A 107 14.11 17.50 6.60
CA ALA A 107 14.99 16.50 7.22
C ALA A 107 14.70 16.39 8.74
N LEU A 108 14.50 17.52 9.41
CA LEU A 108 14.10 17.59 10.81
C LEU A 108 12.72 16.97 11.04
N PHE A 109 11.75 17.19 10.15
CA PHE A 109 10.44 16.55 10.23
C PHE A 109 10.57 15.02 10.22
N ILE A 110 11.29 14.47 9.23
CA ILE A 110 11.46 13.02 9.08
C ILE A 110 12.22 12.42 10.26
N ALA A 111 13.31 13.05 10.69
CA ALA A 111 14.13 12.57 11.81
C ALA A 111 13.35 12.54 13.13
N ASN A 112 12.54 13.58 13.40
CA ASN A 112 11.82 13.71 14.67
C ASN A 112 10.52 12.89 14.73
N ARG A 113 9.83 12.72 13.59
CA ARG A 113 8.52 12.05 13.54
C ARG A 113 8.61 10.57 13.13
N GLY A 114 9.73 10.17 12.51
CA GLY A 114 10.00 8.79 12.12
C GLY A 114 9.26 8.34 10.86
N ALA A 115 9.51 7.08 10.48
CA ALA A 115 9.05 6.52 9.21
C ALA A 115 7.53 6.42 9.07
N LYS A 116 6.82 6.11 10.18
CA LYS A 116 5.36 5.96 10.17
C LYS A 116 4.65 7.24 9.75
N VAL A 117 5.01 8.36 10.38
CA VAL A 117 4.40 9.67 10.10
C VAL A 117 4.78 10.18 8.71
N ALA A 118 6.00 9.89 8.25
CA ALA A 118 6.40 10.21 6.87
C ALA A 118 5.57 9.44 5.83
N ALA A 119 5.29 8.15 6.08
CA ALA A 119 4.42 7.36 5.22
C ALA A 119 2.97 7.85 5.25
N GLU A 120 2.47 8.21 6.44
CA GLU A 120 1.14 8.80 6.61
C GLU A 120 0.98 10.12 5.84
N ALA A 121 1.97 11.01 5.89
CA ALA A 121 1.95 12.26 5.12
C ALA A 121 1.86 12.00 3.60
N ILE A 122 2.51 10.95 3.10
CA ILE A 122 2.43 10.54 1.70
C ILE A 122 1.02 10.03 1.38
N SER A 123 0.50 9.10 2.19
CA SER A 123 -0.84 8.54 1.99
C SER A 123 -1.89 9.64 1.99
N VAL A 124 -1.93 10.46 3.05
CA VAL A 124 -2.91 11.54 3.20
C VAL A 124 -2.87 12.50 2.02
N GLY A 125 -1.68 12.85 1.51
CA GLY A 125 -1.55 13.73 0.35
C GLY A 125 -2.24 13.16 -0.88
N TRP A 126 -1.92 11.92 -1.25
CA TRP A 126 -2.51 11.28 -2.43
C TRP A 126 -3.95 10.86 -2.24
N ASP A 127 -4.34 10.47 -1.04
CA ASP A 127 -5.73 10.14 -0.70
C ASP A 127 -6.61 11.38 -0.85
N MET A 128 -6.16 12.55 -0.41
CA MET A 128 -6.88 13.82 -0.62
C MET A 128 -6.92 14.23 -2.10
N GLU A 129 -5.80 14.16 -2.81
CA GLU A 129 -5.69 14.55 -4.21
C GLU A 129 -6.58 13.68 -5.12
N GLU A 130 -6.62 12.37 -4.86
CA GLU A 130 -7.33 11.40 -5.68
C GLU A 130 -8.75 11.09 -5.16
N ALA A 131 -9.17 11.67 -4.02
CA ALA A 131 -10.44 11.34 -3.36
C ALA A 131 -11.65 11.53 -4.28
N GLU A 132 -11.75 12.70 -4.91
CA GLU A 132 -12.88 13.05 -5.77
C GLU A 132 -12.94 12.12 -6.99
N ALA A 133 -11.80 11.89 -7.65
CA ALA A 133 -11.72 10.97 -8.79
C ALA A 133 -12.09 9.52 -8.39
N LYS A 134 -11.64 9.06 -7.22
CA LYS A 134 -11.99 7.73 -6.69
C LYS A 134 -13.50 7.64 -6.38
N LEU A 135 -14.08 8.68 -5.79
CA LEU A 135 -15.51 8.74 -5.48
C LEU A 135 -16.37 8.75 -6.74
N GLN A 136 -16.03 9.60 -7.71
CA GLN A 136 -16.70 9.67 -9.00
C GLN A 136 -16.67 8.30 -9.70
N ARG A 137 -15.50 7.66 -9.72
CA ARG A 137 -15.32 6.34 -10.31
C ARG A 137 -16.13 5.25 -9.61
N GLN A 138 -16.21 5.28 -8.28
CA GLN A 138 -17.01 4.31 -7.51
C GLN A 138 -18.51 4.36 -7.84
N ASN A 139 -18.99 5.53 -8.28
CA ASN A 139 -20.39 5.72 -8.65
C ASN A 139 -20.70 5.29 -10.10
N LEU A 140 -19.69 4.93 -10.90
CA LEU A 140 -19.89 4.49 -12.27
C LEU A 140 -20.29 3.01 -12.33
N THR A 141 -21.23 2.72 -13.22
CA THR A 141 -21.49 1.35 -13.65
C THR A 141 -20.32 0.79 -14.47
N CYS A 142 -20.23 -0.53 -14.60
CA CYS A 142 -19.23 -1.16 -15.47
C CYS A 142 -19.30 -0.64 -16.91
N LEU A 143 -20.51 -0.42 -17.45
CA LEU A 143 -20.68 0.13 -18.79
C LEU A 143 -20.18 1.57 -18.89
N GLN A 144 -20.49 2.43 -17.93
CA GLN A 144 -20.01 3.82 -17.97
C GLN A 144 -18.48 3.89 -17.88
N MET A 145 -17.84 3.02 -17.09
CA MET A 145 -16.37 2.92 -17.10
C MET A 145 -15.81 2.49 -18.46
N LEU A 146 -16.49 1.58 -19.16
CA LEU A 146 -16.12 1.18 -20.52
C LEU A 146 -16.31 2.34 -21.51
N GLU A 147 -17.44 3.05 -21.44
CA GLU A 147 -17.75 4.19 -22.31
C GLU A 147 -16.74 5.33 -22.11
N GLN A 148 -16.39 5.67 -20.87
CA GLN A 148 -15.33 6.65 -20.60
C GLN A 148 -13.97 6.22 -21.17
N SER A 149 -13.69 4.92 -21.23
CA SER A 149 -12.45 4.43 -21.84
C SER A 149 -12.42 4.53 -23.36
N LEU A 150 -13.58 4.68 -24.02
CA LEU A 150 -13.65 4.93 -25.47
C LEU A 150 -13.23 6.36 -25.83
N GLU A 151 -13.43 7.31 -24.91
CA GLU A 151 -13.03 8.71 -25.07
C GLU A 151 -11.54 8.93 -24.79
N ALA A 152 -10.88 7.96 -24.15
CA ALA A 152 -9.44 8.03 -23.88
C ALA A 152 -8.63 7.81 -25.16
N GLU A 153 -7.51 8.53 -25.29
CA GLU A 153 -6.57 8.31 -26.39
C GLU A 153 -5.98 6.89 -26.33
N CYS A 154 -5.78 6.23 -27.48
CA CYS A 154 -5.06 4.95 -27.48
C CYS A 154 -3.64 5.17 -26.94
N ALA A 155 -3.06 4.12 -26.36
CA ALA A 155 -1.68 4.15 -25.89
C ALA A 155 -0.73 4.67 -27.00
N SER A 156 0.25 5.48 -26.63
CA SER A 156 1.25 6.01 -27.58
C SER A 156 1.91 4.88 -28.36
N GLY A 157 1.82 4.91 -29.70
CA GLY A 157 2.37 3.88 -30.58
C GLY A 157 1.45 2.67 -30.81
N CYS A 158 0.21 2.70 -30.30
CA CYS A 158 -0.79 1.65 -30.48
C CYS A 158 -1.16 1.39 -31.95
N GLY A 159 -1.27 2.44 -32.77
CA GLY A 159 -1.61 2.32 -34.20
C GLY A 159 -2.91 1.55 -34.50
N SER A 160 -3.78 1.34 -33.51
CA SER A 160 -4.92 0.41 -33.55
C SER A 160 -4.55 -1.07 -33.77
N GLU A 161 -3.28 -1.44 -33.57
CA GLU A 161 -2.78 -2.80 -33.80
C GLU A 161 -3.34 -3.81 -32.79
N TRP A 162 -3.72 -3.38 -31.59
CA TRP A 162 -4.33 -4.28 -30.61
C TRP A 162 -5.62 -4.91 -31.14
N LEU A 163 -6.48 -4.11 -31.78
CA LEU A 163 -7.76 -4.59 -32.29
C LEU A 163 -7.56 -5.61 -33.41
N SER A 164 -6.69 -5.32 -34.38
CA SER A 164 -6.40 -6.26 -35.48
C SER A 164 -5.78 -7.57 -34.97
N MET A 165 -4.88 -7.49 -33.98
CA MET A 165 -4.32 -8.66 -33.32
C MET A 165 -5.40 -9.46 -32.55
N ALA A 166 -6.31 -8.79 -31.85
CA ALA A 166 -7.39 -9.44 -31.11
C ALA A 166 -8.36 -10.15 -32.06
N GLU A 167 -8.71 -9.52 -33.18
CA GLU A 167 -9.53 -10.10 -34.23
C GLU A 167 -8.86 -11.34 -34.86
N ALA A 168 -7.55 -11.28 -35.12
CA ALA A 168 -6.81 -12.43 -35.62
C ALA A 168 -6.81 -13.60 -34.61
N VAL A 169 -6.61 -13.32 -33.31
CA VAL A 169 -6.70 -14.34 -32.25
C VAL A 169 -8.09 -14.97 -32.21
N LEU A 170 -9.16 -14.18 -32.26
CA LEU A 170 -10.53 -14.71 -32.25
C LEU A 170 -10.82 -15.54 -33.50
N SER A 171 -10.47 -15.03 -34.68
CA SER A 171 -10.67 -15.69 -35.98
C SER A 171 -9.94 -17.03 -36.05
N ASN A 172 -8.68 -17.09 -35.61
CA ASN A 172 -7.89 -18.32 -35.56
C ASN A 172 -8.49 -19.39 -34.63
N ASN A 173 -9.37 -19.00 -33.70
CA ASN A 173 -10.09 -19.91 -32.80
C ASN A 173 -11.55 -20.12 -33.24
N GLY A 174 -11.95 -19.66 -34.44
CA GLY A 174 -13.30 -19.80 -34.96
C GLY A 174 -14.36 -18.95 -34.22
N ILE A 175 -13.93 -17.90 -33.52
CA ILE A 175 -14.80 -17.00 -32.76
C ILE A 175 -14.95 -15.69 -33.53
N THR A 176 -16.19 -15.24 -33.73
CA THR A 176 -16.43 -13.92 -34.34
C THR A 176 -16.26 -12.81 -33.31
N CYS A 177 -15.73 -11.66 -33.76
CA CYS A 177 -15.57 -10.47 -32.91
C CYS A 177 -16.91 -10.06 -32.27
N THR A 178 -18.00 -10.07 -33.04
CA THR A 178 -19.35 -9.75 -32.58
C THR A 178 -19.85 -10.68 -31.47
N SER A 179 -19.60 -11.99 -31.59
CA SER A 179 -20.02 -12.97 -30.57
C SER A 179 -19.27 -12.73 -29.26
N PHE A 180 -17.95 -12.55 -29.32
CA PHE A 180 -17.13 -12.26 -28.16
C PHE A 180 -17.52 -10.93 -27.50
N ALA A 181 -17.65 -9.86 -28.28
CA ALA A 181 -18.03 -8.54 -27.79
C ALA A 181 -19.42 -8.56 -27.13
N THR A 182 -20.38 -9.30 -27.70
CA THR A 182 -21.71 -9.46 -27.13
C THR A 182 -21.65 -10.17 -25.78
N ALA A 183 -20.90 -11.27 -25.68
CA ALA A 183 -20.75 -12.01 -24.42
C ALA A 183 -20.10 -11.14 -23.33
N VAL A 184 -19.07 -10.35 -23.68
CA VAL A 184 -18.45 -9.39 -22.75
C VAL A 184 -19.45 -8.32 -22.31
N LYS A 185 -20.17 -7.71 -23.26
CA LYS A 185 -21.16 -6.67 -22.97
C LYS A 185 -22.28 -7.19 -22.06
N GLU A 186 -22.83 -8.37 -22.35
CA GLU A 186 -23.87 -8.98 -21.52
C GLU A 186 -23.39 -9.25 -20.08
N LEU A 187 -22.15 -9.75 -19.92
CA LEU A 187 -21.54 -9.94 -18.61
C LEU A 187 -21.43 -8.61 -17.84
N LEU A 188 -20.99 -7.54 -18.51
CA LEU A 188 -20.84 -6.22 -17.89
C LEU A 188 -22.18 -5.58 -17.51
N VAL A 189 -23.24 -5.80 -18.30
CA VAL A 189 -24.59 -5.29 -18.03
C VAL A 189 -25.26 -6.06 -16.90
N LYS A 190 -25.26 -7.40 -16.98
CA LYS A 190 -26.06 -8.28 -16.12
C LYS A 190 -25.32 -8.69 -14.84
N GLY A 191 -24.00 -8.47 -14.80
CA GLY A 191 -23.13 -8.87 -13.71
C GLY A 191 -22.94 -10.38 -13.59
N ARG A 192 -22.13 -10.77 -12.59
CA ARG A 192 -21.83 -12.17 -12.26
C ARG A 192 -23.12 -12.96 -12.02
N GLY A 193 -23.20 -14.18 -12.56
CA GLY A 193 -24.29 -15.10 -12.25
C GLY A 193 -24.14 -16.44 -12.95
N LYS A 194 -25.08 -17.35 -12.67
CA LYS A 194 -25.12 -18.66 -13.32
C LYS A 194 -25.27 -18.46 -14.84
N TYR A 195 -24.41 -19.10 -15.64
CA TYR A 195 -24.37 -18.97 -17.10
C TYR A 195 -24.12 -17.55 -17.66
N ARG A 196 -23.66 -16.61 -16.83
CA ARG A 196 -23.34 -15.24 -17.26
C ARG A 196 -21.86 -14.91 -17.23
N ASN A 197 -21.03 -15.82 -16.73
CA ASN A 197 -19.58 -15.62 -16.65
C ASN A 197 -18.92 -16.01 -17.96
N LEU A 198 -17.94 -15.21 -18.39
CA LEU A 198 -17.10 -15.53 -19.54
C LEU A 198 -15.89 -16.34 -19.06
N MET A 199 -15.66 -17.48 -19.69
CA MET A 199 -14.49 -18.32 -19.45
C MET A 199 -13.72 -18.49 -20.76
N ILE A 200 -12.46 -18.05 -20.78
CA ILE A 200 -11.57 -18.26 -21.92
C ILE A 200 -10.63 -19.42 -21.57
N THR A 201 -10.75 -20.53 -22.29
CA THR A 201 -9.97 -21.75 -22.05
C THR A 201 -9.06 -22.05 -23.22
N GLY A 202 -7.93 -22.70 -22.95
CA GLY A 202 -7.00 -23.13 -23.98
C GLY A 202 -5.58 -23.31 -23.44
N PRO A 203 -4.68 -23.95 -24.19
CA PRO A 203 -3.30 -24.18 -23.77
C PRO A 203 -2.52 -22.85 -23.59
N ALA A 204 -1.30 -22.95 -23.07
CA ALA A 204 -0.41 -21.80 -22.98
C ALA A 204 -0.21 -21.16 -24.36
N ASN A 205 0.05 -19.84 -24.39
CA ASN A 205 0.37 -19.07 -25.60
C ASN A 205 -0.77 -18.94 -26.64
N CYS A 206 -2.03 -19.16 -26.26
CA CYS A 206 -3.20 -18.95 -27.15
C CYS A 206 -3.85 -17.56 -27.05
N GLY A 207 -3.13 -16.52 -26.59
CA GLY A 207 -3.68 -15.15 -26.55
C GLY A 207 -4.74 -14.86 -25.48
N LYS A 208 -5.02 -15.79 -24.56
CA LYS A 208 -6.05 -15.61 -23.50
C LYS A 208 -5.83 -14.35 -22.66
N THR A 209 -4.62 -14.20 -22.11
CA THR A 209 -4.24 -13.04 -21.31
C THR A 209 -4.23 -11.76 -22.14
N PHE A 210 -3.81 -11.85 -23.40
CA PHE A 210 -3.79 -10.73 -24.34
C PHE A 210 -5.20 -10.14 -24.55
N LEU A 211 -6.22 -11.00 -24.72
CA LEU A 211 -7.61 -10.56 -24.89
C LEU A 211 -8.19 -9.90 -23.62
N LEU A 212 -7.76 -10.30 -22.43
CA LEU A 212 -8.30 -9.80 -21.16
C LEU A 212 -7.55 -8.59 -20.59
N ASN A 213 -6.31 -8.34 -21.02
CA ASN A 213 -5.47 -7.27 -20.49
C ASN A 213 -6.11 -5.87 -20.52
N PRO A 214 -6.83 -5.46 -21.58
CA PRO A 214 -7.50 -4.15 -21.57
C PRO A 214 -8.52 -4.02 -20.44
N LEU A 215 -9.23 -5.10 -20.10
CA LEU A 215 -10.21 -5.09 -19.01
C LEU A 215 -9.52 -4.88 -17.66
N ASN A 216 -8.30 -5.39 -17.46
CA ASN A 216 -7.52 -5.13 -16.25
C ASN A 216 -7.19 -3.65 -16.08
N ILE A 217 -6.89 -2.96 -17.18
CA ILE A 217 -6.58 -1.52 -17.18
C ILE A 217 -7.86 -0.72 -16.94
N ILE A 218 -8.94 -1.04 -17.66
CA ILE A 218 -10.21 -0.30 -17.59
C ILE A 218 -10.86 -0.42 -16.22
N TYR A 219 -10.81 -1.60 -15.59
CA TYR A 219 -11.51 -1.88 -14.33
C TYR A 219 -10.59 -1.93 -13.10
N ASN A 220 -9.28 -1.72 -13.25
CA ASN A 220 -8.28 -1.90 -12.18
C ASN A 220 -8.39 -3.27 -11.50
N THR A 221 -8.64 -4.34 -12.27
CA THR A 221 -8.81 -5.68 -11.71
C THR A 221 -7.47 -6.34 -11.43
N PHE A 222 -7.38 -7.00 -10.28
CA PHE A 222 -6.27 -7.88 -9.96
C PHE A 222 -6.47 -9.23 -10.63
N THR A 223 -5.48 -9.68 -11.39
CA THR A 223 -5.43 -11.07 -11.84
C THR A 223 -4.86 -11.88 -10.69
N ASN A 224 -5.65 -12.77 -10.07
CA ASN A 224 -5.11 -13.70 -9.08
C ASN A 224 -4.20 -14.69 -9.81
N PRO A 225 -2.86 -14.63 -9.63
CA PRO A 225 -2.02 -15.71 -10.11
C PRO A 225 -2.35 -16.89 -9.19
N ALA A 226 -3.17 -17.82 -9.66
CA ALA A 226 -3.31 -19.10 -8.97
C ALA A 226 -1.96 -19.82 -9.06
N THR A 227 -1.08 -19.51 -8.10
CA THR A 227 0.11 -20.26 -7.73
C THR A 227 -0.35 -21.47 -6.94
N SER A 228 -0.62 -22.57 -7.63
CA SER A 228 -0.31 -23.93 -7.19
C SER A 228 -0.70 -24.93 -8.28
N THR A 229 0.32 -25.54 -8.86
CA THR A 229 0.33 -26.87 -9.51
C THR A 229 -0.96 -27.68 -9.45
N PHE A 230 -1.51 -28.00 -10.62
CA PHE A 230 -2.22 -29.25 -10.86
C PHE A 230 -1.28 -30.14 -11.68
N ALA A 231 -0.43 -30.87 -10.98
CA ALA A 231 0.22 -32.09 -11.44
C ALA A 231 0.07 -33.11 -10.31
#